data_AF-A0A5D8ZJ12-F1
#
_entry.id   AF-A0A5D8ZJ12-F1
#
_cell.length_a   1.000
_cell.length_b   1.000
_cell.length_c   1.000
_cell.angle_alpha   90.00
_cell.angle_beta   90.00
_cell.angle_gamma   90.00
#
_symmetry.space_group_name_H-M   'P 1'
#
loop_
_entity.id
_entity.type
_entity.pdbx_description
1 polymer ?
#
loop_
_entity_poly.entity_id
_entity_poly.type
_entity_poly.pdbx_seq_one_letter_code
_entity_poly.pdbx_strand_id
1 'polypeptide(L)'
;MKKLVTTFKVFAVLSVLALYSCQNENSEMNQQETVQAKITAADLKKEITPLSSQIVPEAVQLQLNESRKNLETYLNNDLQIAEVKALGKISTQKGIDLSQSLITDKDQFIASGNIMDPSSVKIGKIGDLYTGDDLATAQQGLREAVTEEVKSGINVMEITWNSKNGKFTTLCFYKDSGIIWDNVFGGLIMMDPRGNTEASNNNQAAKVVSTWYKQWWTANWLWGSKRGEAGYQITIYYSGSTVSNADVSDWGYISLGKAKSESKIIKRTGAYGQCRYALGLCTPTGSLSFNSSNFSVSFSGLGSNIVSNGTKSLYP
;
A
#
# COMPACT_ATOMS: atom_id res chain seq x y z
N MET A 1 -37.52 82.78 -18.52
CA MET A 1 -38.78 82.31 -17.90
C MET A 1 -38.67 80.81 -17.67
N LYS A 2 -38.97 80.35 -16.43
CA LYS A 2 -39.45 79.02 -15.94
C LYS A 2 -39.17 77.79 -16.86
N LYS A 3 -38.54 76.68 -16.44
CA LYS A 3 -38.74 75.78 -15.27
C LYS A 3 -37.42 74.99 -15.08
N LEU A 4 -36.79 74.78 -13.92
CA LEU A 4 -37.15 74.10 -12.65
C LEU A 4 -37.50 72.60 -12.78
N VAL A 5 -36.69 71.80 -12.05
CA VAL A 5 -36.88 70.40 -11.58
C VAL A 5 -36.68 69.34 -12.68
N THR A 6 -35.71 68.42 -12.60
CA THR A 6 -35.74 67.31 -11.62
C THR A 6 -34.35 66.74 -11.36
N THR A 7 -33.92 66.96 -10.14
CA THR A 7 -32.93 66.23 -9.35
C THR A 7 -33.40 64.80 -9.12
N PHE A 8 -32.54 63.78 -9.32
CA PHE A 8 -32.30 62.65 -8.40
C PHE A 8 -31.65 61.44 -9.11
N LYS A 9 -30.47 61.03 -8.61
CA LYS A 9 -29.89 59.66 -8.68
C LYS A 9 -29.53 59.19 -10.10
N VAL A 10 -28.27 58.93 -10.48
CA VAL A 10 -27.21 58.20 -9.80
C VAL A 10 -25.86 58.65 -10.41
N PHE A 11 -25.20 59.63 -9.79
CA PHE A 11 -23.75 59.80 -9.90
C PHE A 11 -23.12 58.86 -8.85
N ALA A 12 -22.90 57.61 -9.22
CA ALA A 12 -22.20 56.63 -8.37
C ALA A 12 -21.37 55.66 -9.20
N VAL A 13 -20.83 56.13 -10.33
CA VAL A 13 -19.85 55.39 -11.11
C VAL A 13 -18.85 56.45 -11.59
N LEU A 14 -17.62 56.41 -11.07
CA LEU A 14 -16.38 57.10 -11.55
C LEU A 14 -15.58 57.95 -10.54
N SER A 15 -15.73 57.81 -9.22
CA SER A 15 -14.91 58.63 -8.30
C SER A 15 -14.44 57.91 -7.04
N VAL A 16 -13.77 56.75 -7.19
CA VAL A 16 -12.87 56.20 -6.16
C VAL A 16 -11.62 55.61 -6.84
N LEU A 17 -10.91 56.44 -7.58
CA LEU A 17 -9.51 56.20 -7.97
C LEU A 17 -8.79 57.53 -7.72
N ALA A 18 -7.71 57.46 -6.94
CA ALA A 18 -6.90 58.56 -6.45
C ALA A 18 -7.53 59.37 -5.31
N LEU A 19 -7.17 59.01 -4.07
CA LEU A 19 -6.47 59.85 -3.09
C LEU A 19 -6.52 59.16 -1.73
N TYR A 20 -5.44 58.47 -1.37
CA TYR A 20 -4.85 58.50 -0.02
C TYR A 20 -3.44 57.91 -0.12
N SER A 21 -2.52 58.73 -0.61
CA SER A 21 -1.09 58.53 -0.44
C SER A 21 -0.66 59.00 0.95
N CYS A 22 0.21 58.22 1.58
CA CYS A 22 1.15 58.61 2.64
C CYS A 22 0.58 59.03 4.01
N GLN A 23 0.52 58.07 4.94
CA GLN A 23 1.44 58.01 6.09
C GLN A 23 1.02 56.86 7.03
N ASN A 24 1.77 55.76 7.01
CA ASN A 24 2.25 55.14 8.23
C ASN A 24 3.45 54.24 7.91
N GLU A 25 4.56 54.54 8.57
CA GLU A 25 5.80 53.77 8.57
C GLU A 25 5.59 52.40 9.24
N ASN A 26 6.49 51.48 8.92
CA ASN A 26 6.70 50.17 9.56
C ASN A 26 5.67 49.08 9.27
N SER A 27 5.89 48.37 8.15
CA SER A 27 6.43 47.00 8.23
C SER A 27 6.63 46.47 6.81
N GLU A 28 7.89 46.48 6.36
CA GLU A 28 8.37 45.51 5.39
C GLU A 28 8.25 44.12 6.03
N MET A 29 7.05 43.54 6.02
CA MET A 29 6.91 42.12 6.30
C MET A 29 7.20 41.42 4.98
N ASN A 30 8.50 41.18 4.78
CA ASN A 30 9.03 40.20 3.86
C ASN A 30 8.04 39.04 3.74
N GLN A 31 7.55 38.77 2.53
CA GLN A 31 7.17 37.42 2.16
C GLN A 31 8.46 36.59 2.15
N GLN A 32 9.00 36.33 3.33
CA GLN A 32 9.73 35.11 3.57
C GLN A 32 8.69 34.02 3.28
N GLU A 33 8.77 33.42 2.10
CA GLU A 33 8.62 31.97 2.05
C GLU A 33 9.44 31.46 3.23
N THR A 34 8.77 31.10 4.31
CA THR A 34 9.37 30.26 5.33
C THR A 34 9.70 29.00 4.57
N VAL A 35 10.93 28.93 4.05
CA VAL A 35 11.58 27.70 3.62
C VAL A 35 11.56 26.85 4.88
N GLN A 36 10.47 26.11 5.08
CA GLN A 36 10.39 25.11 6.11
C GLN A 36 11.56 24.18 5.83
N ALA A 37 12.52 24.16 6.76
CA ALA A 37 13.70 23.34 6.61
C ALA A 37 13.25 21.92 6.31
N LYS A 38 13.67 21.38 5.17
CA LYS A 38 13.32 20.03 4.75
C LYS A 38 13.67 19.07 5.89
N ILE A 39 12.69 18.28 6.32
CA ILE A 39 12.89 17.27 7.36
C ILE A 39 13.90 16.24 6.85
N THR A 40 14.94 15.96 7.63
CA THR A 40 16.00 15.02 7.24
C THR A 40 16.15 13.85 8.21
N ALA A 41 16.78 12.77 7.76
CA ALA A 41 17.19 11.66 8.63
C ALA A 41 18.13 12.13 9.76
N ALA A 42 18.89 13.21 9.55
CA ALA A 42 19.72 13.80 10.60
C ALA A 42 18.88 14.43 11.72
N ASP A 43 17.69 14.95 11.42
CA ASP A 43 16.77 15.47 12.43
C ASP A 43 16.15 14.34 13.24
N LEU A 44 15.77 13.22 12.59
CA LEU A 44 15.34 12.02 13.31
C LEU A 44 16.44 11.47 14.22
N LYS A 45 17.71 11.47 13.77
CA LYS A 45 18.85 11.00 14.57
C LYS A 45 19.05 11.79 15.88
N LYS A 46 18.56 13.03 15.97
CA LYS A 46 18.58 13.83 17.21
C LYS A 46 17.48 13.42 18.20
N GLU A 47 16.44 12.74 17.73
CA GLU A 47 15.23 12.38 18.48
C GLU A 47 15.18 10.87 18.83
N ILE A 48 16.21 10.12 18.48
CA ILE A 48 16.37 8.70 18.84
C ILE A 48 17.41 8.54 19.94
N THR A 49 17.18 7.57 20.82
CA THR A 49 18.19 7.11 21.77
C THR A 49 19.14 6.15 21.05
N PRO A 50 20.45 6.46 20.96
CA PRO A 50 21.40 5.59 20.28
C PRO A 50 21.46 4.21 20.92
N LEU A 51 21.67 3.18 20.10
CA LEU A 51 21.92 1.82 20.61
C LEU A 51 23.37 1.68 21.04
N SER A 52 23.59 0.93 22.13
CA SER A 52 24.94 0.57 22.60
C SER A 52 25.64 -0.45 21.70
N SER A 53 24.91 -1.09 20.80
CA SER A 53 25.40 -2.10 19.85
C SER A 53 24.79 -1.89 18.48
N GLN A 54 25.55 -2.22 17.44
CA GLN A 54 25.07 -2.25 16.05
C GLN A 54 24.40 -3.59 15.69
N ILE A 55 24.41 -4.56 16.59
CA ILE A 55 23.80 -5.87 16.38
C ILE A 55 22.28 -5.74 16.46
N VAL A 56 21.58 -6.15 15.40
CA VAL A 56 20.13 -6.25 15.36
C VAL A 56 19.64 -7.58 15.99
N PRO A 57 18.40 -7.64 16.48
CA PRO A 57 17.80 -8.88 17.00
C PRO A 57 17.85 -10.03 15.98
N GLU A 58 17.93 -11.27 16.46
CA GLU A 58 18.06 -12.46 15.62
C GLU A 58 16.92 -12.59 14.58
N ALA A 59 15.68 -12.32 14.98
CA ALA A 59 14.53 -12.35 14.06
C ALA A 59 14.69 -11.36 12.90
N VAL A 60 15.18 -10.14 13.18
CA VAL A 60 15.47 -9.12 12.17
C VAL A 60 16.61 -9.57 11.27
N GLN A 61 17.67 -10.13 11.84
CA GLN A 61 18.81 -10.63 11.07
C GLN A 61 18.41 -11.76 10.12
N LEU A 62 17.57 -12.70 10.58
CA LEU A 62 17.02 -13.76 9.75
C LEU A 62 16.21 -13.19 8.58
N GLN A 63 15.32 -12.23 8.86
CA GLN A 63 14.53 -11.58 7.81
C GLN A 63 15.39 -10.84 6.79
N LEU A 64 16.44 -10.13 7.24
CA LEU A 64 17.40 -9.49 6.34
C LEU A 64 18.14 -10.52 5.47
N ASN A 65 18.55 -11.65 6.05
CA ASN A 65 19.26 -12.70 5.34
C ASN A 65 18.37 -13.39 4.29
N GLU A 66 17.15 -13.77 4.65
CA GLU A 66 16.19 -14.35 3.70
C GLU A 66 15.80 -13.35 2.61
N SER A 67 15.66 -12.07 2.96
CA SER A 67 15.43 -11.02 1.96
C SER A 67 16.58 -10.90 0.97
N ARG A 68 17.85 -10.96 1.41
CA ARG A 68 19.02 -10.97 0.51
C ARG A 68 18.96 -12.16 -0.46
N LYS A 69 18.70 -13.37 0.04
CA LYS A 69 18.59 -14.58 -0.79
C LYS A 69 17.49 -14.45 -1.85
N ASN A 70 16.31 -13.97 -1.46
CA ASN A 70 15.19 -13.82 -2.40
C ASN A 70 15.47 -12.70 -3.42
N LEU A 71 16.03 -11.57 -3.00
CA LEU A 71 16.45 -10.52 -3.94
C LEU A 71 17.49 -11.03 -4.94
N GLU A 72 18.50 -11.78 -4.49
CA GLU A 72 19.50 -12.39 -5.36
C GLU A 72 18.87 -13.39 -6.34
N THR A 73 17.94 -14.23 -5.86
CA THR A 73 17.26 -15.25 -6.68
C THR A 73 16.42 -14.61 -7.79
N TYR A 74 15.66 -13.56 -7.46
CA TYR A 74 14.62 -13.04 -8.36
C TYR A 74 15.01 -11.75 -9.08
N LEU A 75 15.74 -10.86 -8.43
CA LEU A 75 16.15 -9.57 -9.00
C LEU A 75 17.66 -9.51 -9.31
N ASN A 76 18.44 -10.50 -8.86
CA ASN A 76 19.87 -10.60 -9.13
C ASN A 76 20.62 -9.29 -8.78
N ASN A 77 21.10 -8.54 -9.77
CA ASN A 77 21.83 -7.29 -9.59
C ASN A 77 20.94 -6.03 -9.73
N ASP A 78 19.64 -6.18 -9.99
CA ASP A 78 18.74 -5.02 -10.15
C ASP A 78 18.44 -4.33 -8.80
N LEU A 79 18.46 -5.09 -7.70
CA LEU A 79 18.29 -4.58 -6.33
C LEU A 79 18.94 -5.49 -5.28
N GLN A 80 19.80 -4.94 -4.44
CA GLN A 80 20.52 -5.66 -3.38
C GLN A 80 20.62 -4.84 -2.09
N ILE A 81 20.58 -5.50 -0.94
CA ILE A 81 20.89 -4.89 0.36
C ILE A 81 22.42 -4.82 0.51
N ALA A 82 22.98 -3.63 0.39
CA ALA A 82 24.41 -3.39 0.45
C ALA A 82 24.91 -3.23 1.90
N GLU A 83 24.17 -2.51 2.75
CA GLU A 83 24.58 -2.23 4.12
C GLU A 83 23.34 -2.07 5.02
N VAL A 84 23.48 -2.42 6.29
CA VAL A 84 22.46 -2.19 7.32
C VAL A 84 23.17 -1.56 8.52
N LYS A 85 22.65 -0.42 8.99
CA LYS A 85 23.21 0.33 10.11
C LYS A 85 22.14 0.63 11.15
N ALA A 86 22.27 0.04 12.33
CA ALA A 86 21.35 0.29 13.43
C ALA A 86 21.56 1.71 13.99
N LEU A 87 20.49 2.50 14.09
CA LEU A 87 20.58 3.89 14.50
C LEU A 87 20.26 4.07 15.98
N GLY A 88 19.11 3.60 16.43
CA GLY A 88 18.57 3.99 17.72
C GLY A 88 17.14 3.54 17.93
N LYS A 89 16.58 3.94 19.08
CA LYS A 89 15.20 3.72 19.47
C LYS A 89 14.44 5.04 19.53
N ILE A 90 13.26 5.12 18.92
CA ILE A 90 12.37 6.27 19.00
C ILE A 90 11.85 6.38 20.43
N SER A 91 12.04 7.53 21.07
CA SER A 91 11.64 7.77 22.46
C SER A 91 10.73 9.00 22.63
N THR A 92 10.67 9.90 21.64
CA THR A 92 9.90 11.14 21.69
C THR A 92 8.75 11.16 20.69
N GLN A 93 7.69 11.91 20.97
CA GLN A 93 6.59 12.12 20.02
C GLN A 93 7.11 12.79 18.74
N LYS A 94 8.02 13.76 18.87
CA LYS A 94 8.66 14.40 17.72
C LYS A 94 9.42 13.39 16.85
N GLY A 95 10.09 12.40 17.44
CA GLY A 95 10.73 11.32 16.69
C GLY A 95 9.73 10.46 15.89
N ILE A 96 8.53 10.22 16.44
CA ILE A 96 7.43 9.53 15.73
C ILE A 96 6.97 10.39 14.54
N ASP A 97 6.70 11.67 14.76
CA ASP A 97 6.20 12.59 13.73
C ASP A 97 7.22 12.78 12.59
N LEU A 98 8.51 12.90 12.93
CA LEU A 98 9.61 12.94 11.95
C LEU A 98 9.70 11.64 11.16
N SER A 99 9.54 10.48 11.80
CA SER A 99 9.57 9.18 11.13
C SER A 99 8.43 9.06 10.11
N GLN A 100 7.21 9.43 10.50
CA GLN A 100 6.04 9.43 9.61
C GLN A 100 6.23 10.40 8.43
N SER A 101 6.74 11.60 8.71
CA SER A 101 7.02 12.61 7.69
C SER A 101 8.08 12.12 6.71
N LEU A 102 9.17 11.54 7.22
CA LEU A 102 10.25 11.00 6.38
C LEU A 102 9.71 9.89 5.49
N ILE A 103 9.04 8.88 6.03
CA ILE A 103 8.57 7.72 5.24
C ILE A 103 7.63 8.12 4.09
N THR A 104 6.80 9.15 4.31
CA THR A 104 5.79 9.62 3.34
C THR A 104 6.30 10.73 2.41
N ASP A 105 7.51 11.25 2.63
CA ASP A 105 8.06 12.34 1.84
C ASP A 105 8.28 11.90 0.39
N LYS A 106 7.91 12.77 -0.56
CA LYS A 106 7.96 12.48 -1.99
C LYS A 106 9.39 12.17 -2.48
N ASP A 107 10.42 12.64 -1.79
CA ASP A 107 11.81 12.41 -2.17
C ASP A 107 12.37 11.11 -1.59
N GLN A 108 11.61 10.37 -0.78
CA GLN A 108 12.03 9.03 -0.34
C GLN A 108 11.93 8.02 -1.46
N PHE A 109 12.87 7.08 -1.44
CA PHE A 109 12.81 5.91 -2.28
C PHE A 109 11.75 4.91 -1.80
N ILE A 110 11.08 4.31 -2.77
CA ILE A 110 10.15 3.21 -2.59
C ILE A 110 10.36 2.19 -3.71
N ALA A 111 9.98 0.94 -3.45
CA ALA A 111 9.90 -0.08 -4.47
C ALA A 111 8.47 -0.63 -4.55
N SER A 112 8.06 -1.11 -5.71
CA SER A 112 6.79 -1.82 -5.89
C SER A 112 6.91 -2.85 -7.00
N GLY A 113 6.00 -3.82 -7.02
CA GLY A 113 6.00 -4.96 -7.93
C GLY A 113 6.16 -6.31 -7.21
N ASN A 114 5.98 -7.36 -8.00
CA ASN A 114 6.20 -8.73 -7.57
C ASN A 114 7.61 -9.16 -7.97
N ILE A 115 8.48 -9.49 -7.03
CA ILE A 115 9.85 -9.86 -7.38
C ILE A 115 9.90 -11.15 -8.23
N MET A 116 8.90 -12.04 -8.10
CA MET A 116 8.79 -13.26 -8.91
C MET A 116 8.41 -12.97 -10.38
N ASP A 117 8.04 -11.73 -10.68
CA ASP A 117 7.94 -11.15 -12.03
C ASP A 117 8.78 -9.86 -12.08
N PRO A 118 10.11 -9.97 -12.32
CA PRO A 118 11.02 -8.83 -12.23
C PRO A 118 10.66 -7.66 -13.14
N SER A 119 9.94 -7.92 -14.24
CA SER A 119 9.49 -6.88 -15.17
C SER A 119 8.45 -5.93 -14.55
N SER A 120 7.73 -6.40 -13.52
CA SER A 120 6.77 -5.61 -12.77
C SER A 120 7.41 -4.66 -11.75
N VAL A 121 8.70 -4.82 -11.44
CA VAL A 121 9.37 -4.11 -10.36
C VAL A 121 9.77 -2.70 -10.76
N LYS A 122 9.34 -1.73 -9.96
CA LYS A 122 9.65 -0.30 -10.09
C LYS A 122 10.32 0.20 -8.81
N ILE A 123 11.40 0.96 -8.96
CA ILE A 123 12.17 1.53 -7.86
C ILE A 123 12.50 2.98 -8.21
N GLY A 124 12.23 3.89 -7.30
CA GLY A 124 12.43 5.32 -7.52
C GLY A 124 11.91 6.13 -6.34
N LYS A 125 12.03 7.45 -6.43
CA LYS A 125 11.42 8.33 -5.43
C LYS A 125 9.91 8.28 -5.55
N ILE A 126 9.21 8.43 -4.43
CA ILE A 126 7.74 8.43 -4.40
C ILE A 126 7.17 9.47 -5.39
N GLY A 127 7.71 10.69 -5.42
CA GLY A 127 7.25 11.75 -6.34
C GLY A 127 7.60 11.54 -7.81
N ASP A 128 8.57 10.66 -8.11
CA ASP A 128 8.93 10.29 -9.48
C ASP A 128 8.05 9.15 -10.00
N LEU A 129 7.57 8.29 -9.08
CA LEU A 129 6.72 7.14 -9.39
C LEU A 129 5.23 7.51 -9.39
N TYR A 130 4.80 8.41 -8.50
CA TYR A 130 3.40 8.79 -8.31
C TYR A 130 3.21 10.29 -8.56
N THR A 131 2.15 10.66 -9.28
CA THR A 131 1.81 12.05 -9.59
C THR A 131 0.34 12.36 -9.33
N GLY A 132 0.00 13.61 -9.03
CA GLY A 132 -1.39 14.03 -8.82
C GLY A 132 -2.09 13.23 -7.71
N ASP A 133 -3.30 12.74 -7.99
CA ASP A 133 -4.12 12.00 -7.01
C ASP A 133 -3.49 10.66 -6.59
N ASP A 134 -2.71 10.02 -7.47
CA ASP A 134 -2.00 8.78 -7.15
C ASP A 134 -0.91 9.01 -6.10
N LEU A 135 -0.23 10.17 -6.13
CA LEU A 135 0.74 10.56 -5.12
C LEU A 135 0.07 10.76 -3.78
N ALA A 136 -1.02 11.53 -3.75
CA ALA A 136 -1.77 11.77 -2.51
C ALA A 136 -2.29 10.45 -1.91
N THR A 137 -2.80 9.56 -2.75
CA THR A 137 -3.28 8.23 -2.34
C THR A 137 -2.14 7.37 -1.77
N ALA A 138 -0.98 7.34 -2.43
CA ALA A 138 0.18 6.59 -1.95
C ALA A 138 0.69 7.12 -0.61
N GLN A 139 0.85 8.45 -0.48
CA GLN A 139 1.29 9.08 0.76
C GLN A 139 0.31 8.85 1.91
N GLN A 140 -0.99 8.91 1.64
CA GLN A 140 -2.02 8.64 2.63
C GLN A 140 -1.98 7.18 3.09
N GLY A 141 -1.88 6.22 2.16
CA GLY A 141 -1.79 4.80 2.52
C GLY A 141 -0.50 4.45 3.28
N LEU A 142 0.63 5.08 2.93
CA LEU A 142 1.87 4.99 3.72
C LEU A 142 1.66 5.55 5.13
N ARG A 143 1.01 6.72 5.25
CA ARG A 143 0.74 7.34 6.55
C ARG A 143 -0.12 6.46 7.42
N GLU A 144 -1.17 5.85 6.87
CA GLU A 144 -2.04 4.90 7.57
C GLU A 144 -1.23 3.69 8.07
N ALA A 145 -0.48 3.02 7.18
CA ALA A 145 0.32 1.85 7.54
C ALA A 145 1.38 2.14 8.62
N VAL A 146 2.00 3.31 8.56
CA VAL A 146 3.05 3.71 9.50
C VAL A 146 2.47 4.19 10.83
N THR A 147 1.32 4.86 10.84
CA THR A 147 0.73 5.41 12.09
C THR A 147 0.37 4.31 13.09
N GLU A 148 -0.13 3.17 12.59
CA GLU A 148 -0.47 2.03 13.43
C GLU A 148 0.76 1.34 14.02
N GLU A 149 1.86 1.39 13.28
CA GLU A 149 3.03 0.57 13.52
C GLU A 149 4.17 1.33 14.20
N VAL A 150 4.46 2.57 13.79
CA VAL A 150 5.56 3.40 14.31
C VAL A 150 5.13 4.16 15.56
N LYS A 151 5.55 3.61 16.70
CA LYS A 151 5.26 4.07 18.06
C LYS A 151 6.57 4.27 18.83
N SER A 152 6.47 4.92 19.99
CA SER A 152 7.59 4.99 20.93
C SER A 152 8.06 3.58 21.31
N GLY A 153 9.37 3.42 21.49
CA GLY A 153 10.01 2.14 21.80
C GLY A 153 10.46 1.33 20.59
N ILE A 154 10.21 1.79 19.36
CA ILE A 154 10.62 1.11 18.13
C ILE A 154 12.05 1.46 17.75
N ASN A 155 12.79 0.46 17.27
CA ASN A 155 14.13 0.64 16.77
C ASN A 155 14.12 1.05 15.30
N VAL A 156 15.13 1.83 14.90
CA VAL A 156 15.32 2.34 13.55
C VAL A 156 16.70 1.93 13.05
N MET A 157 16.76 1.47 11.80
CA MET A 157 18.01 1.24 11.08
C MET A 157 17.95 1.90 9.70
N GLU A 158 19.12 2.27 9.19
CA GLU A 158 19.30 2.65 7.79
C GLU A 158 19.65 1.41 6.98
N ILE A 159 18.95 1.21 5.87
CA ILE A 159 19.28 0.18 4.89
C ILE A 159 19.76 0.88 3.63
N THR A 160 20.96 0.50 3.22
CA THR A 160 21.56 0.97 1.99
C THR A 160 21.34 -0.07 0.90
N TRP A 161 20.77 0.39 -0.21
CA TRP A 161 20.43 -0.42 -1.35
C TRP A 161 21.34 -0.10 -2.53
N ASN A 162 21.82 -1.13 -3.21
CA ASN A 162 22.37 -1.01 -4.55
C ASN A 162 21.27 -1.38 -5.53
N SER A 163 20.96 -0.50 -6.47
CA SER A 163 20.05 -0.79 -7.58
C SER A 163 20.71 -0.49 -8.92
N LYS A 164 20.10 -0.95 -10.02
CA LYS A 164 20.54 -0.58 -11.37
C LYS A 164 20.60 0.93 -11.63
N ASN A 165 19.79 1.70 -10.90
CA ASN A 165 19.72 3.16 -11.01
C ASN A 165 20.63 3.89 -10.01
N GLY A 166 21.50 3.14 -9.31
CA GLY A 166 22.43 3.68 -8.33
C GLY A 166 22.10 3.27 -6.89
N LYS A 167 22.85 3.89 -5.97
CA LYS A 167 22.81 3.61 -4.53
C LYS A 167 21.87 4.58 -3.82
N PHE A 168 21.02 4.07 -2.94
CA PHE A 168 20.13 4.89 -2.12
C PHE A 168 19.96 4.27 -0.72
N THR A 169 19.34 5.02 0.19
CA THR A 169 19.11 4.59 1.57
C THR A 169 17.64 4.76 1.92
N THR A 170 17.12 3.84 2.72
CA THR A 170 15.78 3.91 3.32
C THR A 170 15.87 3.73 4.83
N LEU A 171 14.82 4.16 5.53
CA LEU A 171 14.65 3.92 6.96
C LEU A 171 13.78 2.69 7.17
N CYS A 172 14.31 1.76 7.96
CA CYS A 172 13.61 0.55 8.38
C CYS A 172 13.34 0.57 9.88
N PHE A 173 12.10 0.29 10.24
CA PHE A 173 11.59 0.25 11.60
C PHE A 173 11.42 -1.20 12.03
N TYR A 174 11.84 -1.54 13.24
CA TYR A 174 11.83 -2.91 13.73
C TYR A 174 11.68 -3.02 15.25
N LYS A 175 11.26 -4.21 15.68
CA LYS A 175 11.22 -4.67 17.08
C LYS A 175 12.07 -5.94 17.21
N ASP A 176 12.18 -6.45 18.42
CA ASP A 176 12.88 -7.71 18.69
C ASP A 176 12.25 -8.90 17.95
N SER A 177 10.95 -8.82 17.66
CA SER A 177 10.19 -9.82 16.89
C SER A 177 10.40 -9.74 15.38
N GLY A 178 11.01 -8.68 14.84
CA GLY A 178 11.24 -8.51 13.41
C GLY A 178 11.04 -7.10 12.88
N ILE A 179 11.25 -6.98 11.56
CA ILE A 179 11.00 -5.81 10.72
C ILE A 179 9.50 -5.52 10.71
N ILE A 180 9.19 -4.23 10.84
CA ILE A 180 7.84 -3.70 10.84
C ILE A 180 7.55 -3.00 9.52
N TRP A 181 8.42 -2.07 9.14
CA TRP A 181 8.24 -1.30 7.92
C TRP A 181 9.57 -0.79 7.35
N ASP A 182 9.66 -0.79 6.03
CA ASP A 182 10.62 -0.07 5.20
C ASP A 182 9.94 0.14 3.84
N ASN A 183 10.20 1.23 3.13
CA ASN A 183 9.50 1.49 1.87
C ASN A 183 9.81 0.46 0.77
N VAL A 184 10.98 -0.17 0.77
CA VAL A 184 11.31 -1.26 -0.17
C VAL A 184 10.69 -2.58 0.30
N PHE A 185 10.88 -2.97 1.56
CA PHE A 185 10.28 -4.21 2.09
C PHE A 185 8.75 -4.19 2.07
N GLY A 186 8.18 -3.05 2.44
CA GLY A 186 6.75 -2.75 2.50
C GLY A 186 6.10 -2.68 1.13
N GLY A 187 6.85 -2.22 0.14
CA GLY A 187 6.32 -2.00 -1.20
C GLY A 187 6.43 -3.21 -2.13
N LEU A 188 7.44 -4.08 -1.97
CA LEU A 188 7.59 -5.31 -2.75
C LEU A 188 6.79 -6.49 -2.17
N ILE A 189 6.41 -7.42 -3.03
CA ILE A 189 5.82 -8.71 -2.65
C ILE A 189 6.49 -9.87 -3.37
N MET A 190 6.33 -11.07 -2.80
CA MET A 190 6.58 -12.34 -3.46
C MET A 190 5.24 -13.06 -3.64
N MET A 191 4.87 -13.35 -4.88
CA MET A 191 3.65 -14.10 -5.19
C MET A 191 3.83 -14.95 -6.45
N ASP A 192 3.36 -16.20 -6.41
CA ASP A 192 3.12 -16.97 -7.63
C ASP A 192 1.80 -16.51 -8.29
N PRO A 193 1.83 -15.92 -9.50
CA PRO A 193 0.63 -15.43 -10.17
C PRO A 193 -0.37 -16.54 -10.52
N ARG A 194 0.06 -17.81 -10.55
CA ARG A 194 -0.82 -18.97 -10.84
C ARG A 194 -1.76 -19.29 -9.67
N GLY A 195 -1.36 -18.94 -8.45
CA GLY A 195 -2.05 -19.33 -7.23
C GLY A 195 -1.98 -20.84 -6.98
N ASN A 196 -2.65 -21.26 -5.91
CA ASN A 196 -2.77 -22.65 -5.48
C ASN A 196 -4.19 -23.14 -5.73
N THR A 197 -4.35 -24.44 -5.96
CA THR A 197 -5.65 -25.06 -6.15
C THR A 197 -5.77 -26.34 -5.34
N GLU A 198 -6.96 -26.60 -4.83
CA GLU A 198 -7.29 -27.83 -4.11
C GLU A 198 -8.74 -28.23 -4.47
N ALA A 199 -9.01 -29.53 -4.53
CA ALA A 199 -10.34 -30.05 -4.81
C ALA A 199 -10.64 -31.26 -3.94
N SER A 200 -11.92 -31.48 -3.64
CA SER A 200 -12.38 -32.65 -2.90
C SER A 200 -12.04 -33.95 -3.65
N ASN A 201 -11.51 -34.94 -2.94
CA ASN A 201 -11.41 -36.31 -3.46
C ASN A 201 -12.81 -36.95 -3.54
N ASN A 202 -13.11 -37.60 -4.67
CA ASN A 202 -14.39 -38.28 -4.90
C ASN A 202 -14.54 -39.55 -4.02
N ASN A 203 -14.83 -39.39 -2.73
CA ASN A 203 -15.20 -40.52 -1.86
C ASN A 203 -16.72 -40.71 -1.88
N GLN A 204 -17.19 -41.56 -2.79
CA GLN A 204 -18.60 -41.81 -3.13
C GLN A 204 -19.41 -42.63 -2.10
N ALA A 205 -19.06 -42.64 -0.82
CA ALA A 205 -19.66 -43.58 0.15
C ALA A 205 -20.81 -43.02 1.01
N ALA A 206 -21.25 -41.77 0.81
CA ALA A 206 -22.29 -41.13 1.65
C ALA A 206 -23.59 -40.82 0.89
N LYS A 207 -24.74 -40.86 1.58
CA LYS A 207 -26.07 -40.48 1.02
C LYS A 207 -26.20 -38.98 0.69
N VAL A 208 -25.36 -38.15 1.31
CA VAL A 208 -25.15 -36.74 0.98
C VAL A 208 -23.67 -36.60 0.68
N VAL A 209 -23.35 -36.28 -0.56
CA VAL A 209 -21.98 -36.07 -1.02
C VAL A 209 -21.82 -34.58 -1.30
N SER A 210 -20.66 -34.01 -1.00
CA SER A 210 -20.29 -32.69 -1.49
C SER A 210 -19.00 -32.76 -2.29
N THR A 211 -18.92 -31.95 -3.33
CA THR A 211 -17.68 -31.72 -4.07
C THR A 211 -17.32 -30.25 -3.98
N TRP A 212 -16.06 -29.93 -3.75
CA TRP A 212 -15.62 -28.55 -3.67
C TRP A 212 -14.32 -28.33 -4.44
N TYR A 213 -14.11 -27.08 -4.82
CA TYR A 213 -12.89 -26.58 -5.43
C TYR A 213 -12.52 -25.28 -4.76
N LYS A 214 -11.24 -25.16 -4.45
CA LYS A 214 -10.64 -24.03 -3.76
C LYS A 214 -9.49 -23.50 -4.60
N GLN A 215 -9.40 -22.18 -4.74
CA GLN A 215 -8.25 -21.53 -5.36
C GLN A 215 -7.88 -20.27 -4.58
N TRP A 216 -6.59 -20.06 -4.36
CA TRP A 216 -6.09 -18.94 -3.54
C TRP A 216 -4.69 -18.49 -3.94
N TRP A 217 -4.38 -17.23 -3.64
CA TRP A 217 -3.08 -16.61 -3.87
C TRP A 217 -2.51 -16.14 -2.55
N THR A 218 -1.24 -16.45 -2.32
CA THR A 218 -0.53 -16.05 -1.10
C THR A 218 0.50 -14.98 -1.46
N ALA A 219 0.37 -13.81 -0.82
CA ALA A 219 1.41 -12.79 -0.83
C ALA A 219 2.38 -13.06 0.31
N ASN A 220 3.68 -13.09 0.01
CA ASN A 220 4.75 -13.20 1.00
C ASN A 220 5.55 -11.91 1.07
N TRP A 221 6.14 -11.67 2.24
CA TRP A 221 7.21 -10.68 2.42
C TRP A 221 8.47 -11.09 1.65
N LEU A 222 9.41 -10.16 1.47
CA LEU A 222 10.71 -10.47 0.87
C LEU A 222 11.49 -11.54 1.64
N TRP A 223 11.24 -11.71 2.93
CA TRP A 223 11.82 -12.78 3.76
C TRP A 223 10.98 -14.07 3.77
N GLY A 224 10.01 -14.20 2.86
CA GLY A 224 9.27 -15.44 2.61
C GLY A 224 8.11 -15.76 3.55
N SER A 225 7.94 -15.06 4.67
CA SER A 225 6.79 -15.29 5.54
C SER A 225 5.50 -14.77 4.91
N LYS A 226 4.37 -15.40 5.25
CA LYS A 226 3.04 -15.01 4.76
C LYS A 226 2.72 -13.58 5.16
N ARG A 227 2.39 -12.74 4.17
CA ARG A 227 1.96 -11.35 4.32
C ARG A 227 0.45 -11.21 4.15
N GLY A 228 -0.15 -12.02 3.29
CA GLY A 228 -1.58 -11.99 3.02
C GLY A 228 -2.02 -13.14 2.15
N GLU A 229 -3.33 -13.31 2.04
CA GLU A 229 -3.94 -14.29 1.15
C GLU A 229 -5.33 -13.86 0.73
N ALA A 230 -5.69 -14.16 -0.50
CA ALA A 230 -7.06 -14.06 -0.99
C ALA A 230 -7.42 -15.32 -1.78
N GLY A 231 -8.67 -15.75 -1.67
CA GLY A 231 -9.13 -16.96 -2.32
C GLY A 231 -10.64 -17.11 -2.31
N TYR A 232 -11.10 -18.14 -3.00
CA TYR A 232 -12.49 -18.57 -2.98
C TYR A 232 -12.59 -20.08 -2.92
N GLN A 233 -13.71 -20.57 -2.40
CA GLN A 233 -14.09 -21.97 -2.42
C GLN A 233 -15.54 -22.09 -2.86
N ILE A 234 -15.78 -22.86 -3.92
CA ILE A 234 -17.13 -23.25 -4.35
C ILE A 234 -17.39 -24.68 -3.91
N THR A 235 -18.56 -24.92 -3.32
CA THR A 235 -19.02 -26.23 -2.85
C THR A 235 -20.35 -26.57 -3.50
N ILE A 236 -20.49 -27.79 -4.01
CA ILE A 236 -21.73 -28.35 -4.54
C ILE A 236 -22.17 -29.48 -3.63
N TYR A 237 -23.45 -29.51 -3.31
CA TYR A 237 -24.09 -30.54 -2.50
C TYR A 237 -24.98 -31.41 -3.39
N TYR A 238 -24.93 -32.71 -3.17
CA TYR A 238 -25.71 -33.71 -3.89
C TYR A 238 -26.70 -34.41 -2.94
N SER A 239 -27.90 -34.66 -3.46
CA SER A 239 -28.86 -35.60 -2.90
C SER A 239 -29.08 -36.71 -3.92
N GLY A 240 -28.52 -37.89 -3.65
CA GLY A 240 -28.40 -38.95 -4.66
C GLY A 240 -27.53 -38.50 -5.84
N SER A 241 -28.05 -38.63 -7.07
CA SER A 241 -27.39 -38.20 -8.31
C SER A 241 -27.70 -36.76 -8.73
N THR A 242 -28.50 -36.03 -7.94
CA THR A 242 -28.94 -34.67 -8.28
C THR A 242 -28.26 -33.64 -7.41
N VAL A 243 -27.93 -32.48 -7.98
CA VAL A 243 -27.44 -31.34 -7.20
C VAL A 243 -28.60 -30.73 -6.44
N SER A 244 -28.45 -30.68 -5.12
CA SER A 244 -29.42 -30.11 -4.20
C SER A 244 -29.14 -28.64 -3.90
N ASN A 245 -27.86 -28.25 -3.83
CA ASN A 245 -27.46 -26.88 -3.53
C ASN A 245 -26.02 -26.57 -3.99
N ALA A 246 -25.69 -25.29 -4.07
CA ALA A 246 -24.33 -24.81 -4.23
C ALA A 246 -24.08 -23.62 -3.29
N ASP A 247 -22.87 -23.54 -2.77
CA ASP A 247 -22.40 -22.47 -1.90
C ASP A 247 -21.02 -21.97 -2.35
N VAL A 248 -20.73 -20.72 -2.02
CA VAL A 248 -19.42 -20.11 -2.27
C VAL A 248 -18.99 -19.28 -1.08
N SER A 249 -17.74 -19.46 -0.67
CA SER A 249 -17.07 -18.62 0.31
C SER A 249 -15.85 -17.96 -0.33
N ASP A 250 -15.55 -16.75 0.11
CA ASP A 250 -14.36 -16.01 -0.26
C ASP A 250 -13.68 -15.45 0.99
N TRP A 251 -12.39 -15.18 0.86
CA TRP A 251 -11.60 -14.53 1.90
C TRP A 251 -10.51 -13.67 1.27
N GLY A 252 -10.10 -12.66 2.02
CA GLY A 252 -9.01 -11.76 1.68
C GLY A 252 -8.48 -11.10 2.93
N TYR A 253 -7.18 -11.20 3.18
CA TYR A 253 -6.51 -10.46 4.25
C TYR A 253 -5.06 -10.14 3.87
N ILE A 254 -4.52 -9.06 4.44
CA ILE A 254 -3.11 -8.68 4.31
C ILE A 254 -2.69 -7.94 5.58
N SER A 255 -1.49 -8.20 6.11
CA SER A 255 -1.01 -7.58 7.35
C SER A 255 -0.85 -6.07 7.23
N LEU A 256 -0.36 -5.57 6.09
CA LEU A 256 -0.17 -4.14 5.82
C LEU A 256 -0.54 -3.87 4.36
N GLY A 257 -1.67 -3.19 4.17
CA GLY A 257 -2.27 -2.92 2.87
C GLY A 257 -3.79 -3.01 2.90
N LYS A 258 -4.40 -3.26 1.74
CA LYS A 258 -5.84 -3.44 1.61
C LYS A 258 -6.13 -4.81 1.00
N ALA A 259 -7.15 -5.47 1.53
CA ALA A 259 -7.66 -6.73 1.02
C ALA A 259 -9.16 -6.61 0.82
N LYS A 260 -9.66 -7.16 -0.29
CA LYS A 260 -11.09 -7.25 -0.54
C LYS A 260 -11.39 -8.48 -1.39
N SER A 261 -12.45 -9.17 -1.05
CA SER A 261 -12.91 -10.37 -1.72
C SER A 261 -14.44 -10.30 -1.85
N GLU A 262 -14.96 -10.81 -2.96
CA GLU A 262 -16.38 -10.92 -3.17
C GLU A 262 -16.67 -12.11 -4.09
N SER A 263 -17.64 -12.94 -3.71
CA SER A 263 -18.08 -14.07 -4.51
C SER A 263 -19.60 -14.26 -4.48
N LYS A 264 -20.13 -14.88 -5.53
CA LYS A 264 -21.57 -15.17 -5.64
C LYS A 264 -21.84 -16.37 -6.54
N ILE A 265 -22.80 -17.20 -6.13
CA ILE A 265 -23.35 -18.26 -6.98
C ILE A 265 -24.15 -17.66 -8.15
N ILE A 266 -23.83 -18.09 -9.38
CA ILE A 266 -24.61 -17.79 -10.57
C ILE A 266 -25.66 -18.89 -10.74
N LYS A 267 -26.92 -18.57 -10.48
CA LYS A 267 -28.04 -19.50 -10.74
C LYS A 267 -28.45 -19.37 -12.21
N ARG A 268 -28.05 -20.33 -13.04
CA ARG A 268 -28.61 -20.52 -14.39
C ARG A 268 -29.48 -21.77 -14.38
N THR A 269 -30.62 -21.70 -15.05
CA THR A 269 -31.47 -22.88 -15.30
C THR A 269 -30.63 -23.95 -15.99
N GLY A 270 -30.47 -25.12 -15.36
CA GLY A 270 -29.71 -26.25 -15.90
C GLY A 270 -28.19 -26.28 -15.63
N ALA A 271 -27.61 -25.23 -15.04
CA ALA A 271 -26.20 -25.20 -14.64
C ALA A 271 -26.08 -24.73 -13.18
N TYR A 272 -26.28 -25.67 -12.26
CA TYR A 272 -25.93 -25.47 -10.85
C TYR A 272 -24.40 -25.42 -10.71
N GLY A 273 -23.84 -24.89 -9.62
CA GLY A 273 -22.39 -25.03 -9.38
C GLY A 273 -21.47 -24.11 -10.20
N GLN A 274 -21.96 -22.94 -10.62
CA GLN A 274 -21.12 -21.85 -11.12
C GLN A 274 -21.03 -20.73 -10.08
N CYS A 275 -19.84 -20.20 -9.84
CA CYS A 275 -19.65 -18.97 -9.07
C CYS A 275 -18.91 -17.91 -9.88
N ARG A 276 -19.22 -16.65 -9.58
CA ARG A 276 -18.42 -15.50 -9.95
C ARG A 276 -17.61 -15.07 -8.73
N TYR A 277 -16.37 -14.66 -8.94
CA TYR A 277 -15.51 -14.17 -7.88
C TYR A 277 -14.71 -12.94 -8.34
N ALA A 278 -14.32 -12.14 -7.37
CA ALA A 278 -13.49 -10.96 -7.48
C ALA A 278 -12.61 -10.88 -6.22
N LEU A 279 -11.30 -10.98 -6.38
CA LEU A 279 -10.31 -11.00 -5.30
C LEU A 279 -9.27 -9.90 -5.54
N GLY A 280 -8.87 -9.22 -4.47
CA GLY A 280 -7.97 -8.09 -4.50
C GLY A 280 -7.11 -8.04 -3.25
N LEU A 281 -5.79 -7.99 -3.41
CA LEU A 281 -4.83 -7.60 -2.38
C LEU A 281 -3.98 -6.46 -2.95
N CYS A 282 -3.65 -5.45 -2.14
CA CYS A 282 -2.65 -4.47 -2.51
C CYS A 282 -1.82 -3.98 -1.32
N THR A 283 -0.59 -3.59 -1.58
CA THR A 283 0.28 -2.91 -0.60
C THR A 283 -0.29 -1.52 -0.26
N PRO A 284 0.19 -0.87 0.82
CA PRO A 284 -0.36 0.41 1.28
C PRO A 284 -0.33 1.55 0.24
N THR A 285 0.57 1.49 -0.74
CA THR A 285 0.66 2.49 -1.82
C THR A 285 -0.27 2.24 -3.02
N GLY A 286 -1.06 1.17 -2.96
CA GLY A 286 -2.07 0.85 -3.95
C GLY A 286 -3.48 1.09 -3.42
N SER A 287 -4.42 1.22 -4.33
CA SER A 287 -5.85 1.26 -4.01
C SER A 287 -6.61 0.20 -4.79
N LEU A 288 -7.63 -0.35 -4.12
CA LEU A 288 -8.54 -1.34 -4.68
C LEU A 288 -9.93 -0.73 -4.77
N SER A 289 -10.51 -0.74 -5.97
CA SER A 289 -11.90 -0.41 -6.20
C SER A 289 -12.63 -1.61 -6.79
N PHE A 290 -13.81 -1.87 -6.23
CA PHE A 290 -14.60 -3.07 -6.52
C PHE A 290 -15.98 -2.66 -6.96
N ASN A 291 -16.44 -3.26 -8.04
CA ASN A 291 -17.82 -3.18 -8.46
C ASN A 291 -18.48 -4.55 -8.27
N SER A 292 -19.33 -4.62 -7.25
CA SER A 292 -20.10 -5.82 -6.87
C SER A 292 -21.14 -6.24 -7.90
N SER A 293 -21.58 -5.30 -8.75
CA SER A 293 -22.61 -5.59 -9.77
C SER A 293 -22.05 -6.42 -10.93
N ASN A 294 -20.78 -6.21 -11.26
CA ASN A 294 -20.10 -6.92 -12.35
C ASN A 294 -18.89 -7.75 -11.88
N PHE A 295 -18.62 -7.84 -10.57
CA PHE A 295 -17.46 -8.53 -10.01
C PHE A 295 -16.14 -8.13 -10.70
N SER A 296 -16.01 -6.85 -11.04
CA SER A 296 -14.76 -6.29 -11.54
C SER A 296 -13.97 -5.70 -10.38
N VAL A 297 -12.68 -6.03 -10.35
CA VAL A 297 -11.70 -5.39 -9.48
C VAL A 297 -10.87 -4.47 -10.35
N SER A 298 -10.74 -3.22 -9.93
CA SER A 298 -9.83 -2.26 -10.53
C SER A 298 -8.78 -1.88 -9.49
N PHE A 299 -7.56 -1.75 -9.99
CA PHE A 299 -6.42 -1.32 -9.20
C PHE A 299 -6.00 0.06 -9.69
N SER A 300 -5.72 0.97 -8.75
CA SER A 300 -5.10 2.27 -9.04
C SER A 300 -3.85 2.48 -8.20
N GLY A 301 -2.92 3.28 -8.74
CA GLY A 301 -1.57 3.48 -8.21
C GLY A 301 -0.56 2.46 -8.73
N LEU A 302 0.69 2.57 -8.25
CA LEU A 302 1.81 1.68 -8.59
C LEU A 302 2.13 0.63 -7.52
N GLY A 303 1.32 0.51 -6.45
CA GLY A 303 1.53 -0.51 -5.41
C GLY A 303 1.52 -1.95 -5.95
N SER A 304 2.18 -2.87 -5.23
CA SER A 304 2.10 -4.29 -5.58
C SER A 304 0.70 -4.80 -5.29
N ASN A 305 0.13 -5.55 -6.22
CA ASN A 305 -1.24 -6.01 -6.11
C ASN A 305 -1.43 -7.42 -6.64
N ILE A 306 -2.56 -7.99 -6.24
CA ILE A 306 -3.07 -9.28 -6.67
C ILE A 306 -4.52 -9.02 -7.02
N VAL A 307 -4.85 -9.12 -8.30
CA VAL A 307 -6.22 -9.01 -8.77
C VAL A 307 -6.57 -10.28 -9.53
N SER A 308 -7.62 -10.96 -9.08
CA SER A 308 -8.12 -12.17 -9.73
C SER A 308 -9.64 -12.15 -9.73
N ASN A 309 -10.24 -12.16 -10.91
CA ASN A 309 -11.68 -12.24 -11.07
C ASN A 309 -12.04 -13.19 -12.20
N GLY A 310 -13.24 -13.77 -12.14
CA GLY A 310 -13.64 -14.75 -13.13
C GLY A 310 -14.90 -15.49 -12.78
N THR A 311 -15.16 -16.54 -13.55
CA THR A 311 -16.23 -17.51 -13.31
C THR A 311 -15.61 -18.89 -13.19
N LYS A 312 -15.99 -19.64 -12.15
CA LYS A 312 -15.61 -21.04 -11.99
C LYS A 312 -16.86 -21.92 -12.11
N SER A 313 -16.78 -22.95 -12.95
CA SER A 313 -17.75 -24.04 -13.04
C SER A 313 -17.11 -25.31 -12.49
N LEU A 314 -17.88 -26.09 -11.72
CA LEU A 314 -17.53 -27.48 -11.40
C LEU A 314 -18.29 -28.51 -12.24
N TYR A 315 -19.06 -28.03 -13.22
CA TYR A 315 -19.59 -28.85 -14.30
C TYR A 315 -18.68 -28.74 -15.54
N PRO A 316 -18.49 -29.84 -16.30
CA PRO A 316 -17.89 -29.80 -17.62
C PRO A 316 -18.69 -28.93 -18.61
#